data_AF-A0A8H7J094-F1
#
_entry.id   AF-A0A8H7J094-F1
#
_cell.length_a   1.000
_cell.length_b   1.000
_cell.length_c   1.000
_cell.angle_alpha   90.00
_cell.angle_beta   90.00
_cell.angle_gamma   90.00
#
_symmetry.space_group_name_H-M   'P 1'
#
loop_
_entity.id
_entity.type
_entity.pdbx_description
1 polymer ?
#
loop_
_entity_poly.entity_id
_entity_poly.type
_entity_poly.pdbx_seq_one_letter_code
_entity_poly.pdbx_strand_id
1 'polypeptide(L)'
;MAQSEPWTYRLREHCQARQLGEIQYQDVSDRRGGRTAWSTIAVVNGTQYPARFWYDGAFMEQAREDAAEMALRKLTGCVDQNSQPPPASQYGRALAA
;
A
#
# COMPACT_ATOMS: atom_id res chain seq x y z
N MET A 1 -4.77 -3.19 -22.77
CA MET A 1 -5.54 -2.75 -21.58
C MET A 1 -4.59 -1.85 -20.79
N ALA A 2 -4.64 -0.54 -21.04
CA ALA A 2 -3.78 0.44 -20.38
C ALA A 2 -4.41 0.82 -19.04
N GLN A 3 -4.08 0.09 -17.98
CA GLN A 3 -4.19 0.57 -16.61
C GLN A 3 -2.77 1.05 -16.29
N SER A 4 -2.61 2.31 -15.88
CA SER A 4 -1.32 2.86 -15.43
C SER A 4 -0.55 1.81 -14.64
N GLU A 5 0.71 1.52 -15.00
CA GLU A 5 1.48 0.43 -14.39
C GLU A 5 1.39 0.52 -12.86
N PRO A 6 0.77 -0.47 -12.20
CA PRO A 6 0.50 -0.37 -10.78
C PRO A 6 1.81 -0.30 -10.00
N TRP A 7 1.82 0.39 -8.85
CA TRP A 7 3.02 0.50 -8.02
C TRP A 7 3.63 -0.86 -7.68
N THR A 8 2.78 -1.89 -7.56
CA THR A 8 3.18 -3.29 -7.39
C THR A 8 4.04 -3.80 -8.54
N TYR A 9 3.73 -3.44 -9.79
CA TYR A 9 4.51 -3.80 -10.98
C TYR A 9 5.85 -3.07 -10.98
N ARG A 10 5.86 -1.76 -10.75
CA ARG A 10 7.12 -0.99 -10.67
C ARG A 10 8.03 -1.52 -9.56
N LEU A 11 7.46 -1.86 -8.40
CA LEU A 11 8.19 -2.45 -7.29
C LEU A 11 8.78 -3.80 -7.68
N ARG A 12 8.01 -4.65 -8.38
CA ARG A 12 8.46 -5.97 -8.82
C ARG A 12 9.66 -5.87 -9.77
N GLU A 13 9.59 -4.98 -10.76
CA GLU A 13 10.67 -4.80 -11.72
C GLU A 13 11.91 -4.24 -11.04
N HIS A 14 11.72 -3.32 -10.10
CA HIS A 14 12.81 -2.78 -9.31
C HIS A 14 13.49 -3.84 -8.44
N CYS A 15 12.70 -4.71 -7.81
CA CYS A 15 13.24 -5.81 -7.01
C CYS A 15 13.95 -6.83 -7.89
N GLN A 16 13.39 -7.18 -9.05
CA GLN A 16 14.02 -8.06 -10.02
C GLN A 16 15.33 -7.49 -10.55
N ALA A 17 15.37 -6.21 -10.89
CA ALA A 17 16.58 -5.53 -11.38
C ALA A 17 17.67 -5.43 -10.31
N ARG A 18 17.30 -5.31 -9.03
CA ARG A 18 18.24 -5.24 -7.90
C ARG A 18 18.52 -6.58 -7.23
N GLN A 19 17.96 -7.68 -7.75
CA GLN A 19 17.99 -9.01 -7.14
C GLN A 19 17.56 -9.00 -5.66
N LEU A 20 16.68 -8.08 -5.31
CA LEU A 20 15.97 -8.11 -4.04
C LEU A 20 14.97 -9.26 -4.19
N GLY A 21 15.01 -10.22 -3.27
CA GLY A 21 14.22 -11.46 -3.35
C GLY A 21 12.72 -11.22 -3.53
N GLU A 22 11.96 -12.31 -3.65
CA GLU A 22 10.52 -12.27 -3.91
C GLU A 22 9.78 -11.33 -2.93
N ILE A 23 9.00 -10.41 -3.49
CA ILE A 23 8.16 -9.50 -2.72
C ILE A 23 6.95 -10.27 -2.25
N GLN A 24 6.73 -10.32 -0.94
CA GLN A 24 5.53 -10.92 -0.36
C GLN A 24 4.56 -9.84 0.07
N TYR A 25 3.28 -9.99 -0.23
CA TYR A 25 2.24 -9.10 0.28
C TYR A 25 1.46 -9.83 1.36
N GLN A 26 1.29 -9.20 2.51
CA GLN A 26 0.55 -9.74 3.64
C GLN A 26 -0.63 -8.83 3.94
N ASP A 27 -1.83 -9.32 3.66
CA ASP A 27 -3.06 -8.59 3.91
C ASP A 27 -3.48 -8.78 5.38
N VAL A 28 -3.74 -7.66 6.06
CA VAL A 28 -4.08 -7.59 7.47
C VAL A 28 -5.50 -7.02 7.59
N SER A 29 -6.36 -7.72 8.32
CA SER A 29 -7.71 -7.25 8.63
C SER A 29 -7.88 -7.04 10.13
N ASP A 30 -8.46 -5.91 10.51
CA ASP A 30 -8.72 -5.52 11.90
C ASP A 30 -10.21 -5.24 12.09
N ARG A 31 -10.85 -5.98 12.99
CA ARG A 31 -12.29 -5.87 13.26
C ARG A 31 -12.53 -4.91 14.42
N ARG A 32 -13.02 -3.70 14.13
CA ARG A 32 -13.31 -2.66 15.13
C ARG A 32 -14.82 -2.51 15.38
N GLY A 33 -15.43 -3.56 15.94
CA GLY A 33 -16.79 -3.46 16.51
C GLY A 33 -17.92 -3.09 15.52
N GLY A 34 -17.75 -3.37 14.22
CA GLY A 34 -18.78 -3.14 13.19
C GLY A 34 -18.24 -2.78 11.81
N ARG A 35 -16.99 -2.30 11.73
CA ARG A 35 -16.26 -2.08 10.47
C ARG A 35 -14.99 -2.94 10.46
N THR A 36 -14.63 -3.45 9.29
CA THR A 36 -13.38 -4.21 9.10
C THR A 36 -12.41 -3.31 8.37
N ALA A 37 -11.35 -2.93 9.06
CA ALA A 37 -10.24 -2.19 8.49
C ALA A 37 -9.30 -3.17 7.81
N TRP A 38 -8.84 -2.85 6.61
CA TRP A 38 -7.93 -3.65 5.79
C TRP A 38 -6.65 -2.87 5.53
N SER A 39 -5.52 -3.55 5.63
CA SER A 39 -4.21 -2.98 5.31
C SER A 39 -3.38 -4.06 4.63
N THR A 40 -2.37 -3.67 3.85
CA THR A 40 -1.47 -4.61 3.19
C THR A 40 -0.04 -4.27 3.59
N ILE A 41 0.77 -5.29 3.84
CA ILE A 41 2.19 -5.16 4.18
C ILE A 41 3.01 -5.77 3.05
N ALA A 42 3.81 -4.96 2.36
CA ALA A 42 4.76 -5.45 1.38
C ALA A 42 6.07 -5.81 2.09
N VAL A 43 6.49 -7.06 2.02
CA VAL A 43 7.76 -7.54 2.57
C VAL A 43 8.74 -7.72 1.42
N VAL A 44 9.80 -6.93 1.43
CA VAL A 44 10.86 -6.97 0.42
C VAL A 44 12.19 -7.21 1.10
N ASN A 45 12.90 -8.27 0.69
CA ASN A 45 14.24 -8.58 1.20
C ASN A 45 14.30 -8.65 2.74
N GLY A 46 13.28 -9.24 3.37
CA GLY A 46 13.15 -9.33 4.84
C GLY A 46 12.74 -8.04 5.55
N THR A 47 12.56 -6.93 4.84
CA THR A 47 12.05 -5.67 5.39
C THR A 47 10.57 -5.53 5.12
N GLN A 48 9.78 -5.23 6.16
CA GLN A 48 8.33 -5.11 6.07
C GLN A 48 7.93 -3.64 5.88
N TYR A 49 7.08 -3.40 4.90
CA TYR A 49 6.55 -2.09 4.53
C TYR A 49 5.02 -2.12 4.62
N PRO A 50 4.46 -1.83 5.81
CA PRO A 50 3.01 -1.75 5.97
C PRO A 50 2.45 -0.57 5.18
N ALA A 51 1.23 -0.66 4.66
CA ALA A 51 0.53 0.50 4.12
C ALA A 51 0.38 1.58 5.21
N ARG A 52 0.39 2.84 4.81
CA ARG A 52 0.34 3.98 5.74
C ARG A 52 -1.03 4.09 6.41
N PHE A 53 -2.08 3.65 5.72
CA PHE A 53 -3.45 3.77 6.18
C PHE A 53 -4.16 2.42 6.19
N TRP A 54 -5.26 2.41 6.94
CA TRP A 54 -6.23 1.34 6.95
C TRP A 54 -7.40 1.74 6.05
N TYR A 55 -7.74 0.85 5.14
CA TYR A 55 -8.77 1.00 4.13
C TYR A 55 -9.99 0.18 4.50
N ASP A 56 -11.14 0.49 3.90
CA ASP A 56 -12.28 -0.43 3.99
C ASP A 56 -12.06 -1.62 3.03
N GLY A 57 -12.82 -2.71 3.18
CA GLY A 57 -12.66 -3.90 2.33
C GLY A 57 -12.89 -3.62 0.84
N ALA A 58 -13.61 -2.54 0.51
CA ALA A 58 -13.78 -2.06 -0.86
C ALA A 58 -12.50 -1.47 -1.50
N PHE A 59 -11.49 -1.13 -0.69
CA PHE A 59 -10.30 -0.39 -1.14
C PHE A 59 -8.99 -1.16 -0.87
N MET A 60 -9.04 -2.50 -0.86
CA MET A 60 -7.83 -3.32 -0.69
C MET A 60 -6.79 -3.10 -1.79
N GLU A 61 -7.22 -2.81 -3.02
CA GLU A 61 -6.30 -2.49 -4.12
C GLU A 61 -5.51 -1.21 -3.81
N GLN A 62 -6.16 -0.20 -3.22
CA GLN A 62 -5.48 1.02 -2.78
C GLN A 62 -4.49 0.75 -1.64
N ALA A 63 -4.85 -0.13 -0.69
CA ALA A 63 -3.95 -0.54 0.39
C ALA A 63 -2.68 -1.21 -0.14
N ARG A 64 -2.84 -2.06 -1.16
CA ARG A 64 -1.73 -2.76 -1.82
C ARG A 64 -0.84 -1.79 -2.61
N GLU A 65 -1.45 -0.83 -3.31
CA GLU A 65 -0.70 0.21 -4.02
C GLU A 65 0.11 1.10 -3.08
N ASP A 66 -0.47 1.52 -1.95
CA ASP A 66 0.21 2.34 -0.94
C ASP A 66 1.39 1.60 -0.29
N ALA A 67 1.21 0.32 0.04
CA ALA A 67 2.29 -0.53 0.53
C ALA A 67 3.43 -0.68 -0.49
N ALA A 68 3.09 -0.82 -1.78
CA ALA A 68 4.07 -0.94 -2.84
C ALA A 68 4.82 0.38 -3.10
N GLU A 69 4.11 1.52 -3.05
CA GLU A 69 4.72 2.85 -3.14
C GLU A 69 5.68 3.06 -1.97
N MET A 70 5.28 2.73 -0.75
CA MET A 70 6.12 2.81 0.45
C MET A 70 7.38 1.96 0.32
N ALA A 71 7.26 0.70 -0.14
CA ALA A 71 8.41 -0.16 -0.39
C ALA A 71 9.33 0.46 -1.47
N LEU A 72 8.78 0.93 -2.58
CA LEU A 72 9.56 1.48 -3.69
C LEU A 72 10.29 2.76 -3.28
N ARG A 73 9.63 3.66 -2.53
CA ARG A 73 10.23 4.87 -1.93
C ARG A 73 11.41 4.52 -1.04
N LYS A 74 11.27 3.49 -0.19
CA LYS A 74 12.32 3.03 0.72
C LYS A 74 13.51 2.42 -0.01
N LEU A 75 13.25 1.64 -1.07
CA LEU A 75 14.29 1.04 -1.91
C LEU A 75 15.03 2.08 -2.79
N THR A 76 14.30 3.08 -3.28
CA THR A 76 14.86 4.14 -4.12
C THR A 76 15.58 5.21 -3.31
N GLY A 77 15.25 5.34 -2.01
CA GLY A 77 15.81 6.37 -1.14
C GLY A 77 15.22 7.76 -1.38
N CYS A 78 14.14 7.88 -2.19
CA CYS A 78 13.42 9.13 -2.35
C CYS A 78 12.51 9.37 -1.14
N VAL A 79 13.10 9.93 -0.09
CA VAL A 79 12.36 10.47 1.05
C VAL A 79 11.76 11.83 0.68
N ASP A 80 10.82 11.87 -0.28
CA ASP A 80 9.94 13.03 -0.36
C ASP A 80 8.90 12.91 0.76
N GLN A 81 9.24 13.53 1.89
CA GLN A 81 8.41 13.68 3.08
C GLN A 81 7.24 14.66 2.87
N ASN A 82 7.09 15.27 1.70
CA ASN A 82 6.20 16.42 1.49
C ASN A 82 4.93 16.11 0.69
N SER A 83 4.77 14.90 0.17
CA SER A 83 3.51 14.47 -0.39
C SER A 83 2.52 14.16 0.74
N GLN A 84 1.85 15.18 1.29
CA GLN A 84 0.65 14.99 2.09
C GLN A 84 -0.42 14.33 1.20
N PRO A 85 -0.79 13.06 1.42
CA PRO A 85 -1.95 12.50 0.75
C PRO A 85 -3.20 13.21 1.29
N PRO A 86 -4.24 13.36 0.45
CA PRO A 86 -5.46 14.05 0.84
C PRO A 86 -6.02 13.47 2.15
N PRO A 87 -6.57 14.31 3.03
CA PRO A 87 -7.00 13.88 4.35
C PRO A 87 -8.00 12.71 4.23
N ALA A 88 -7.77 11.67 5.04
CA ALA A 88 -8.66 10.53 5.23
C ALA A 88 -10.12 10.92 5.55
N SER A 89 -10.37 12.19 5.88
CA SER A 89 -11.70 12.80 6.01
C SER A 89 -12.58 12.72 4.75
N GLN A 90 -12.04 12.44 3.55
CA GLN A 90 -12.88 12.24 2.36
C GLN A 90 -13.46 10.82 2.23
N TYR A 91 -12.87 9.82 2.87
CA TYR A 91 -13.32 8.42 2.76
C TYR A 91 -14.36 8.02 3.83
N GLY A 92 -14.71 8.95 4.73
CA GLY A 92 -15.63 8.70 5.85
C GLY A 92 -17.07 9.18 5.67
N ARG A 93 -17.47 9.73 4.51
CA ARG A 93 -18.79 10.38 4.36
C ARG A 93 -19.77 9.68 3.41
N ALA A 94 -19.64 8.37 3.20
CA ALA A 94 -20.55 7.63 2.32
C ALA A 94 -21.41 6.56 3.01
N LEU A 95 -21.60 6.60 4.34
CA LEU A 95 -22.55 5.70 5.04
C LEU A 95 -23.00 6.30 6.39
N ALA A 96 -23.93 7.26 6.32
CA ALA A 96 -24.93 7.54 7.37
C ALA A 96 -25.87 8.67 6.92
N ALA A 97 -27.01 8.30 6.32
CA ALA A 97 -28.37 8.81 6.53
C ALA A 97 -29.25 8.38 5.35
#